data_AF-A0A534BXA6-F1
#
_entry.id   AF-A0A534BXA6-F1
#
_cell.length_a   1.000
_cell.length_b   1.000
_cell.length_c   1.000
_cell.angle_alpha   90.00
_cell.angle_beta   90.00
_cell.angle_gamma   90.00
#
_symmetry.space_group_name_H-M   'P 1'
#
loop_
_entity.id
_entity.type
_entity.pdbx_description
1 polymer ?
#
loop_
_entity_poly.entity_id
_entity_poly.type
_entity_poly.pdbx_seq_one_letter_code
_entity_poly.pdbx_strand_id
1 'polypeptide(L)'
;MRKRRPAQAPIHAIAAFEKDSRTTRAFQLRVPDVATHVIVDTPAALDPRQLSDMTRDADKILVPVLPSDIDIHACSRCIRDLLLVAKIGRDENRIGVIANRIRRNTLTYQSLIRFLHTLGIPIVATIRDSQNYVRGAEIGIGVHEMKSYVAQEDVAQWVPLVEWLAGSPGEAQAPPGGSSEGAGTAAAAGQPPGAGEPASAGEPVAPAEPEAPAGPLGPGDSSQAFSGEAAASAAAAGF
;
A
#
# COMPACT_ATOMS: atom_id res chain seq x y z
N MET A 1 -8.08 -16.23 18.58
CA MET A 1 -8.33 -15.00 19.37
C MET A 1 -8.01 -15.14 20.88
N ARG A 2 -7.08 -16.01 21.28
CA ARG A 2 -6.83 -16.39 22.70
C ARG A 2 -6.04 -15.36 23.53
N LYS A 3 -5.63 -14.23 22.91
CA LYS A 3 -4.77 -13.19 23.51
C LYS A 3 -5.50 -11.90 23.94
N ARG A 4 -6.80 -11.73 23.65
CA ARG A 4 -7.56 -10.52 24.05
C ARG A 4 -8.03 -10.60 25.51
N ARG A 5 -7.97 -9.47 26.21
CA ARG A 5 -8.46 -9.31 27.59
C ARG A 5 -9.98 -9.17 27.61
N PRO A 6 -10.68 -9.63 28.66
CA PRO A 6 -12.14 -9.52 28.75
C PRO A 6 -12.70 -8.09 28.71
N ALA A 7 -11.90 -7.09 29.09
CA ALA A 7 -12.30 -5.68 29.08
C ALA A 7 -12.26 -5.03 27.68
N GLN A 8 -11.75 -5.74 26.66
CA GLN A 8 -11.67 -5.23 25.29
C GLN A 8 -12.93 -5.57 24.50
N ALA A 9 -13.26 -4.76 23.50
CA ALA A 9 -14.40 -5.02 22.62
C ALA A 9 -14.27 -6.42 21.98
N PRO A 10 -15.37 -7.20 21.91
CA PRO A 10 -15.34 -8.54 21.36
C PRO A 10 -15.09 -8.48 19.85
N ILE A 11 -14.25 -9.40 19.36
CA ILE A 11 -14.04 -9.62 17.92
C ILE A 11 -14.42 -11.06 17.61
N HIS A 12 -15.41 -11.21 16.72
CA HIS A 12 -15.86 -12.51 16.24
C HIS A 12 -15.12 -12.84 14.95
N ALA A 13 -14.21 -13.81 15.00
CA ALA A 13 -13.50 -14.29 13.83
C ALA A 13 -14.32 -15.40 13.14
N ILE A 14 -14.53 -15.26 11.84
CA ILE A 14 -15.13 -16.29 11.00
C ILE A 14 -14.05 -16.80 10.06
N ALA A 15 -13.73 -18.09 10.14
CA ALA A 15 -12.73 -18.72 9.27
C ALA A 15 -13.31 -18.95 7.87
N ALA A 16 -13.44 -17.88 7.09
CA ALA A 16 -14.08 -17.92 5.77
C ALA A 16 -13.31 -18.83 4.79
N PHE A 17 -12.01 -19.05 4.95
CA PHE A 17 -11.25 -19.93 4.06
C PHE A 17 -11.53 -21.43 4.29
N GLU A 18 -11.98 -21.82 5.49
CA GLU A 18 -12.28 -23.21 5.81
C GLU A 18 -13.58 -23.64 5.16
N LYS A 19 -13.67 -24.90 4.73
CA LYS A 19 -14.91 -25.52 4.27
C LYS A 19 -15.30 -26.59 5.27
N ASP A 20 -16.26 -26.29 6.14
CA ASP A 20 -16.81 -27.31 7.03
C ASP A 20 -17.88 -28.11 6.28
N SER A 21 -17.65 -29.40 6.09
CA SER A 21 -18.58 -30.30 5.41
C SER A 21 -19.85 -30.60 6.22
N ARG A 22 -19.87 -30.26 7.52
CA ARG A 22 -21.00 -30.53 8.42
C ARG A 22 -22.05 -29.42 8.42
N THR A 23 -21.74 -28.25 7.87
CA THR A 23 -22.64 -27.09 7.86
C THR A 23 -22.71 -26.46 6.48
N THR A 24 -23.81 -25.77 6.19
CA THR A 24 -23.91 -24.98 4.97
C THR A 24 -23.00 -23.77 5.04
N ARG A 25 -22.55 -23.30 3.87
CA ARG A 25 -21.67 -22.13 3.75
C ARG A 25 -22.31 -20.87 4.32
N ALA A 26 -23.61 -20.67 4.08
CA ALA A 26 -24.37 -19.55 4.61
C ALA A 26 -24.41 -19.55 6.15
N PHE A 27 -24.56 -20.72 6.78
CA PHE A 27 -24.53 -20.83 8.23
C PHE A 27 -23.12 -20.60 8.79
N GLN A 28 -22.08 -21.13 8.14
CA GLN A 28 -20.69 -20.90 8.54
C GLN A 28 -20.29 -19.43 8.48
N LEU A 29 -20.73 -18.70 7.44
CA LEU A 29 -20.40 -17.30 7.22
C LEU A 29 -21.36 -16.33 7.93
N ARG A 30 -22.27 -16.83 8.78
CA ARG A 30 -23.25 -15.99 9.46
C ARG A 30 -22.54 -14.99 10.39
N VAL A 31 -22.75 -13.71 10.12
CA VAL A 31 -22.32 -12.62 10.99
C VAL A 31 -23.21 -12.61 12.24
N PRO A 32 -22.63 -12.50 13.46
CA PRO A 32 -23.42 -12.37 14.68
C PRO A 32 -24.32 -11.13 14.66
N ASP A 33 -25.55 -11.25 15.13
CA ASP A 33 -26.54 -10.15 15.12
C ASP A 33 -26.10 -8.92 15.94
N VAL A 34 -25.14 -9.09 16.86
CA VAL A 34 -24.55 -8.02 17.68
C VAL A 34 -23.43 -7.24 16.97
N ALA A 35 -22.95 -7.71 15.82
CA ALA A 35 -21.86 -7.07 15.11
C ALA A 35 -22.33 -5.77 14.44
N THR A 36 -21.64 -4.67 14.71
CA THR A 36 -21.93 -3.37 14.09
C THR A 36 -21.12 -3.13 12.82
N HIS A 37 -19.99 -3.82 12.67
CA HIS A 37 -19.08 -3.68 11.54
C HIS A 37 -18.56 -5.06 11.13
N VAL A 38 -18.35 -5.25 9.83
CA VAL A 38 -17.78 -6.47 9.25
C VAL A 38 -16.54 -6.08 8.44
N ILE A 39 -15.41 -6.70 8.74
CA ILE A 39 -14.17 -6.53 7.98
C ILE A 39 -13.89 -7.83 7.26
N VAL A 40 -13.84 -7.78 5.93
CA VAL A 40 -13.52 -8.92 5.08
C VAL A 40 -12.07 -8.79 4.63
N ASP A 41 -11.20 -9.64 5.17
CA ASP A 41 -9.82 -9.74 4.70
C ASP A 41 -9.78 -10.69 3.49
N THR A 42 -9.41 -10.14 2.34
CA THR A 42 -9.44 -10.86 1.06
C THR A 42 -8.12 -11.57 0.81
N PRO A 43 -8.11 -12.76 0.19
CA PRO A 43 -6.86 -13.41 -0.20
C PRO A 43 -6.09 -12.54 -1.20
N ALA A 44 -4.77 -12.73 -1.25
CA ALA A 44 -3.94 -12.08 -2.25
C ALA A 44 -4.33 -12.53 -3.67
N ALA A 45 -4.10 -11.64 -4.66
CA ALA A 45 -4.25 -11.93 -6.08
C ALA A 45 -5.64 -12.50 -6.47
N LEU A 46 -6.72 -11.85 -6.02
CA LEU A 46 -8.08 -12.17 -6.45
C LEU A 46 -8.23 -12.19 -7.97
N ASP A 47 -8.97 -13.18 -8.48
CA ASP A 47 -9.43 -13.16 -9.87
C ASP A 47 -10.38 -11.95 -10.04
N PRO A 48 -10.18 -11.08 -11.05
CA PRO A 48 -11.06 -9.94 -11.29
C PRO A 48 -12.55 -10.31 -11.37
N ARG A 49 -12.89 -11.52 -11.79
CA ARG A 49 -14.28 -12.02 -11.87
C ARG A 49 -14.90 -12.28 -10.50
N GLN A 50 -14.09 -12.60 -9.49
CA GLN A 50 -14.55 -12.79 -8.11
C GLN A 50 -14.72 -11.46 -7.37
N LEU A 51 -14.06 -10.41 -7.87
CA LEU A 51 -14.08 -9.09 -7.25
C LEU A 51 -15.49 -8.51 -7.18
N SER A 52 -16.30 -8.70 -8.22
CA SER A 52 -17.69 -8.24 -8.26
C SER A 52 -18.53 -8.86 -7.14
N ASP A 53 -18.43 -10.18 -6.94
CA ASP A 53 -19.18 -10.88 -5.90
C ASP A 53 -18.70 -10.49 -4.49
N MET A 54 -17.38 -10.32 -4.31
CA MET A 54 -16.80 -9.97 -3.02
C MET A 54 -17.06 -8.53 -2.59
N THR A 55 -17.18 -7.61 -3.55
CA THR A 55 -17.34 -6.19 -3.27
C THR A 55 -18.79 -5.71 -3.35
N ARG A 56 -19.72 -6.55 -3.82
CA ARG A 56 -21.12 -6.20 -4.02
C ARG A 56 -21.76 -5.50 -2.82
N ASP A 57 -21.61 -6.09 -1.64
CA ASP A 57 -22.24 -5.63 -0.40
C ASP A 57 -21.27 -4.81 0.48
N ALA A 58 -20.09 -4.44 -0.04
CA ALA A 58 -19.10 -3.69 0.73
C ALA A 58 -19.39 -2.19 0.67
N ASP A 59 -19.63 -1.56 1.83
CA ASP A 59 -19.81 -0.10 1.92
C ASP A 59 -18.53 0.67 1.57
N LYS A 60 -17.38 0.12 1.93
CA LYS A 60 -16.05 0.71 1.75
C LYS A 60 -15.04 -0.38 1.39
N ILE A 61 -14.12 -0.04 0.50
CA ILE A 61 -13.09 -0.91 -0.06
C ILE A 61 -11.75 -0.21 0.10
N LEU A 62 -10.87 -0.83 0.87
CA LEU A 62 -9.55 -0.30 1.17
C LEU A 62 -8.49 -1.03 0.34
N VAL A 63 -7.65 -0.28 -0.35
CA VAL A 63 -6.53 -0.81 -1.14
C VAL A 63 -5.21 -0.37 -0.49
N PRO A 64 -4.55 -1.22 0.30
CA PRO A 64 -3.25 -0.89 0.89
C PRO A 64 -2.14 -1.01 -0.17
N VAL A 65 -1.23 -0.03 -0.21
CA VAL A 65 -0.15 0.07 -1.20
C VAL A 65 1.16 0.41 -0.52
N LEU A 66 2.22 -0.34 -0.83
CA LEU A 66 3.58 -0.05 -0.37
C LEU A 66 4.30 0.93 -1.31
N PRO A 67 5.32 1.67 -0.84
CA PRO A 67 6.12 2.55 -1.69
C PRO A 67 7.12 1.73 -2.50
N SER A 68 6.63 1.09 -3.57
CA SER A 68 7.37 0.19 -4.45
C SER A 68 6.70 0.17 -5.83
N ASP A 69 7.50 0.10 -6.90
CA ASP A 69 6.97 0.11 -8.27
C ASP A 69 6.07 -1.09 -8.57
N ILE A 70 6.40 -2.26 -8.01
CA ILE A 70 5.60 -3.48 -8.16
C ILE A 70 4.21 -3.28 -7.54
N ASP A 71 4.16 -2.70 -6.34
CA ASP A 71 2.92 -2.42 -5.62
C ASP A 71 2.10 -1.32 -6.28
N ILE A 72 2.75 -0.29 -6.84
CA ILE A 72 2.11 0.75 -7.66
C ILE A 72 1.40 0.12 -8.87
N HIS A 73 2.08 -0.76 -9.61
CA HIS A 73 1.47 -1.45 -10.75
C HIS A 73 0.35 -2.40 -10.33
N ALA A 74 0.51 -3.10 -9.21
CA ALA A 74 -0.54 -3.96 -8.65
C ALA A 74 -1.78 -3.14 -8.24
N CYS A 75 -1.59 -2.02 -7.55
CA CYS A 75 -2.65 -1.07 -7.21
C CYS A 75 -3.37 -0.57 -8.46
N SER A 76 -2.63 -0.13 -9.49
CA SER A 76 -3.20 0.30 -10.78
C SER A 76 -4.17 -0.73 -11.35
N ARG A 77 -3.75 -2.01 -11.38
CA ARG A 77 -4.57 -3.12 -11.89
C ARG A 77 -5.78 -3.36 -11.01
N CYS A 78 -5.61 -3.40 -9.69
CA CYS A 78 -6.70 -3.55 -8.73
C CYS A 78 -7.76 -2.46 -8.91
N ILE A 79 -7.35 -1.19 -8.98
CA ILE A 79 -8.27 -0.07 -9.21
C ILE A 79 -8.97 -0.19 -10.57
N ARG A 80 -8.24 -0.50 -11.64
CA ARG A 80 -8.86 -0.75 -12.95
C ARG A 80 -9.92 -1.84 -12.87
N ASP A 81 -9.62 -2.95 -12.21
CA ASP A 81 -10.52 -4.10 -12.12
C ASP A 81 -11.74 -3.78 -11.23
N LEU A 82 -11.57 -3.01 -10.15
CA LEU A 82 -12.67 -2.47 -9.33
C LEU A 82 -13.61 -1.58 -10.15
N LEU A 83 -13.05 -0.67 -10.96
CA LEU A 83 -13.84 0.28 -11.77
C LEU A 83 -14.52 -0.41 -12.96
N LEU A 84 -13.83 -1.31 -13.65
CA LEU A 84 -14.30 -1.86 -14.94
C LEU A 84 -15.01 -3.21 -14.80
N VAL A 85 -14.59 -4.07 -13.87
CA VAL A 85 -15.13 -5.44 -13.70
C VAL A 85 -16.15 -5.49 -12.56
N ALA A 86 -15.78 -4.95 -11.39
CA ALA A 86 -16.73 -4.82 -10.28
C ALA A 86 -17.73 -3.66 -10.48
N LYS A 87 -17.47 -2.78 -11.46
CA LYS A 87 -18.34 -1.66 -11.87
C LYS A 87 -18.65 -0.69 -10.73
N ILE A 88 -17.67 -0.46 -9.86
CA ILE A 88 -17.79 0.51 -8.77
C ILE A 88 -17.42 1.89 -9.30
N GLY A 89 -18.37 2.82 -9.31
CA GLY A 89 -18.16 4.20 -9.70
C GLY A 89 -17.20 4.93 -8.76
N ARG A 90 -16.42 5.88 -9.31
CA ARG A 90 -15.54 6.73 -8.50
C ARG A 90 -16.32 7.67 -7.58
N ASP A 91 -17.49 8.09 -8.04
CA ASP A 91 -18.44 8.97 -7.37
C ASP A 91 -19.16 8.29 -6.20
N GLU A 92 -19.14 6.96 -6.12
CA GLU A 92 -19.73 6.22 -4.99
C GLU A 92 -18.97 6.42 -3.67
N ASN A 93 -17.75 6.99 -3.70
CA ASN A 93 -16.86 7.16 -2.53
C ASN A 93 -16.70 5.85 -1.71
N ARG A 94 -16.62 4.72 -2.41
CA ARG A 94 -16.43 3.39 -1.84
C ARG A 94 -14.97 2.94 -1.84
N ILE A 95 -14.15 3.44 -2.76
CA ILE A 95 -12.76 3.01 -2.91
C ILE A 95 -11.83 4.03 -2.25
N GLY A 96 -10.99 3.57 -1.32
CA GLY A 96 -9.97 4.38 -0.65
C GLY A 96 -8.61 3.69 -0.69
N VAL A 97 -7.56 4.44 -1.00
CA VAL A 97 -6.18 3.91 -0.99
C VAL A 97 -5.49 4.24 0.33
N ILE A 98 -4.78 3.27 0.90
CA ILE A 98 -3.92 3.47 2.07
C ILE A 98 -2.47 3.39 1.62
N ALA A 99 -1.72 4.49 1.73
CA ALA A 99 -0.28 4.47 1.57
C ALA A 99 0.33 3.83 2.82
N ASN A 100 0.74 2.57 2.73
CA ASN A 100 1.14 1.75 3.87
C ASN A 100 2.66 1.61 3.99
N ARG A 101 3.16 1.45 5.22
CA ARG A 101 4.59 1.30 5.57
C ARG A 101 5.49 2.36 4.93
N ILE A 102 5.08 3.61 5.00
CA ILE A 102 5.82 4.72 4.41
C ILE A 102 6.99 5.14 5.30
N ARG A 103 8.16 5.36 4.68
CA ARG A 103 9.27 6.11 5.25
C ARG A 103 9.28 7.51 4.67
N ARG A 104 9.19 8.52 5.56
CA ARG A 104 9.23 9.94 5.17
C ARG A 104 10.55 10.24 4.45
N ASN A 105 10.53 11.19 3.52
CA ASN A 105 11.70 11.70 2.78
C ASN A 105 12.34 10.69 1.81
N THR A 106 11.54 9.80 1.21
CA THR A 106 12.01 8.92 0.13
C THR A 106 11.47 9.41 -1.22
N LEU A 107 12.27 9.26 -2.28
CA LEU A 107 11.81 9.55 -3.65
C LEU A 107 10.63 8.64 -4.03
N THR A 108 10.67 7.38 -3.62
CA THR A 108 9.62 6.40 -3.89
C THR A 108 8.28 6.79 -3.28
N TYR A 109 8.27 7.39 -2.08
CA TYR A 109 7.05 7.95 -1.51
C TYR A 109 6.47 9.08 -2.36
N GLN A 110 7.31 10.01 -2.84
CA GLN A 110 6.84 11.11 -3.69
C GLN A 110 6.28 10.59 -5.02
N SER A 111 6.94 9.59 -5.62
CA SER A 111 6.45 8.91 -6.83
C SER A 111 5.10 8.21 -6.59
N LEU A 112 4.96 7.49 -5.46
CA LEU A 112 3.70 6.85 -5.06
C LEU A 112 2.57 7.88 -4.94
N ILE A 113 2.76 8.95 -4.17
CA ILE A 113 1.72 9.98 -3.96
C ILE A 113 1.32 10.61 -5.30
N ARG A 114 2.28 11.01 -6.12
CA ARG A 114 2.02 11.57 -7.45
C ARG A 114 1.20 10.61 -8.31
N PHE A 115 1.55 9.34 -8.30
CA PHE A 115 0.83 8.29 -9.03
C PHE A 115 -0.60 8.10 -8.48
N LEU A 116 -0.78 7.98 -7.17
CA LEU A 116 -2.10 7.78 -6.57
C LEU A 116 -3.05 8.94 -6.89
N HIS A 117 -2.54 10.17 -6.97
CA HIS A 117 -3.34 11.32 -7.40
C HIS A 117 -3.83 11.22 -8.85
N THR A 118 -3.12 10.54 -9.76
CA THR A 118 -3.56 10.41 -11.16
C THR A 118 -4.72 9.41 -11.32
N LEU A 119 -4.92 8.51 -10.36
CA LEU A 119 -5.99 7.51 -10.40
C LEU A 119 -7.38 8.10 -10.13
N GLY A 120 -7.44 9.31 -9.54
CA GLY A 120 -8.69 9.95 -9.14
C GLY A 120 -9.41 9.21 -8.00
N ILE A 121 -8.66 8.51 -7.14
CA ILE A 121 -9.15 7.78 -5.97
C ILE A 121 -8.56 8.45 -4.72
N PRO A 122 -9.35 8.67 -3.64
CA PRO A 122 -8.83 9.31 -2.44
C PRO A 122 -7.78 8.46 -1.72
N ILE A 123 -6.73 9.12 -1.24
CA ILE A 123 -5.78 8.54 -0.28
C ILE A 123 -6.35 8.80 1.11
N VAL A 124 -6.86 7.76 1.76
CA VAL A 124 -7.63 7.88 3.02
C VAL A 124 -6.76 7.81 4.27
N ALA A 125 -5.54 7.26 4.15
CA ALA A 125 -4.52 7.35 5.19
C ALA A 125 -3.11 7.13 4.63
N THR A 126 -2.12 7.65 5.36
CA THR A 126 -0.70 7.36 5.16
C THR A 126 -0.13 6.79 6.46
N ILE A 127 0.11 5.49 6.47
CA ILE A 127 0.63 4.75 7.62
C ILE A 127 2.14 4.59 7.49
N ARG A 128 2.88 5.00 8.52
CA ARG A 128 4.34 4.91 8.51
C ARG A 128 4.83 3.48 8.77
N ASP A 129 6.06 3.22 8.37
CA ASP A 129 6.81 2.04 8.82
C ASP A 129 7.24 2.23 10.29
N SER A 130 6.43 1.71 11.22
CA SER A 130 6.63 1.81 12.68
C SER A 130 6.76 0.42 13.31
N GLN A 131 7.71 0.28 14.24
CA GLN A 131 7.90 -0.94 15.02
C GLN A 131 6.73 -1.25 15.95
N ASN A 132 5.86 -0.26 16.24
CA ASN A 132 4.68 -0.47 17.05
C ASN A 132 3.73 -1.50 16.43
N TYR A 133 3.56 -1.52 15.11
CA TYR A 133 2.71 -2.51 14.44
C TYR A 133 3.26 -3.94 14.58
N VAL A 134 4.57 -4.10 14.43
CA VAL A 134 5.25 -5.39 14.60
C VAL A 134 5.09 -5.90 16.03
N ARG A 135 5.42 -5.06 17.01
CA ARG A 135 5.30 -5.38 18.43
C ARG A 135 3.85 -5.69 18.83
N GLY A 136 2.90 -4.92 18.30
CA GLY A 136 1.47 -5.11 18.55
C GLY A 136 1.00 -6.48 18.08
N ALA A 137 1.40 -6.89 16.87
CA ALA A 137 1.07 -8.20 16.32
C ALA A 137 1.61 -9.35 17.19
N GLU A 138 2.86 -9.28 17.66
CA GLU A 138 3.48 -10.31 18.51
C GLU A 138 2.68 -10.59 19.78
N ILE A 139 2.23 -9.52 20.45
CA ILE A 139 1.48 -9.60 21.72
C ILE A 139 -0.05 -9.61 21.53
N GLY A 140 -0.54 -9.53 20.28
CA GLY A 140 -1.95 -9.60 19.93
C GLY A 140 -2.78 -8.37 20.31
N ILE A 141 -2.18 -7.18 20.27
CA ILE A 141 -2.87 -5.90 20.50
C ILE A 141 -2.75 -4.98 19.28
N GLY A 142 -3.78 -4.15 19.06
CA GLY A 142 -3.76 -3.09 18.07
C GLY A 142 -3.00 -1.85 18.53
N VAL A 143 -2.64 -0.97 17.59
CA VAL A 143 -1.92 0.28 17.88
C VAL A 143 -2.71 1.22 18.82
N HIS A 144 -4.03 1.22 18.72
CA HIS A 144 -4.93 1.97 19.61
C HIS A 144 -4.99 1.43 21.05
N GLU A 145 -4.53 0.21 21.27
CA GLU A 145 -4.54 -0.45 22.58
C GLU A 145 -3.20 -0.28 23.32
N MET A 146 -2.22 0.36 22.68
CA MET A 146 -0.92 0.68 23.26
C MET A 146 -0.98 1.91 24.17
N LYS A 147 0.07 2.11 24.97
CA LYS A 147 0.20 3.33 25.78
C LYS A 147 0.30 4.56 24.87
N SER A 148 -0.48 5.59 25.16
CA SER A 148 -0.59 6.80 24.32
C SER A 148 0.77 7.39 23.95
N TYR A 149 1.69 7.60 24.90
CA TYR A 149 3.02 8.16 24.63
C TYR A 149 3.90 7.31 23.68
N VAL A 150 3.56 6.03 23.46
CA VAL A 150 4.29 5.13 22.54
C VAL A 150 3.70 5.22 21.14
N ALA A 151 2.37 5.28 21.03
CA ALA A 151 1.64 5.09 19.79
C ALA A 151 0.94 6.37 19.27
N GLN A 152 1.10 7.51 19.95
CA GLN A 152 0.38 8.75 19.62
C GLN A 152 0.53 9.15 18.14
N GLU A 153 1.75 9.10 17.62
CA GLU A 153 2.00 9.44 16.21
C GLU A 153 1.34 8.44 15.26
N ASP A 154 1.38 7.15 15.57
CA ASP A 154 0.75 6.12 14.73
C ASP A 154 -0.78 6.24 14.78
N VAL A 155 -1.36 6.41 15.97
CA VAL A 155 -2.81 6.60 16.16
C VAL A 155 -3.33 7.82 15.42
N ALA A 156 -2.56 8.92 15.39
CA ALA A 156 -2.94 10.11 14.64
C ALA A 156 -3.08 9.85 13.13
N GLN A 157 -2.33 8.90 12.56
CA GLN A 157 -2.42 8.55 11.14
C GLN A 157 -3.69 7.77 10.78
N TRP A 158 -4.35 7.16 11.77
CA TRP A 158 -5.60 6.42 11.58
C TRP A 158 -6.84 7.32 11.56
N VAL A 159 -6.75 8.52 12.15
CA VAL A 159 -7.88 9.48 12.23
C VAL A 159 -8.56 9.71 10.88
N PRO A 160 -7.85 10.11 9.80
CA PRO A 160 -8.51 10.36 8.51
C PRO A 160 -9.17 9.11 7.91
N LEU A 161 -8.61 7.92 8.16
CA LEU A 161 -9.21 6.66 7.72
C LEU A 161 -10.51 6.37 8.48
N VAL A 162 -10.51 6.54 9.80
CA VAL A 162 -11.71 6.31 10.64
C VAL A 162 -12.81 7.31 10.29
N GLU A 163 -12.46 8.58 10.06
CA GLU A 163 -13.40 9.61 9.60
C GLU A 163 -14.01 9.27 8.23
N TRP A 164 -13.18 8.83 7.27
CA TRP A 164 -13.68 8.42 5.95
C TRP A 164 -14.57 7.17 6.00
N LEU A 165 -14.26 6.22 6.88
CA LEU A 165 -15.07 5.02 7.11
C LEU A 165 -16.42 5.36 7.77
N ALA A 166 -16.47 6.38 8.62
CA ALA A 166 -17.70 6.85 9.25
C ALA A 166 -18.59 7.66 8.30
N GLY A 167 -18.02 8.27 7.25
CA GLY A 167 -18.76 9.00 6.24
C GLY A 167 -19.61 8.10 5.34
N SER A 168 -20.77 8.60 4.90
CA SER A 168 -21.68 7.83 4.03
C SER A 168 -21.06 7.59 2.64
N PRO A 169 -21.34 6.46 1.98
CA PRO A 169 -21.06 6.30 0.55
C PRO A 169 -21.67 7.47 -0.24
N GLY A 170 -20.91 8.08 -1.16
CA GLY A 170 -21.32 9.25 -1.95
C GLY A 170 -20.99 10.64 -1.38
N GLU A 171 -20.57 10.76 -0.11
CA GLU A 171 -20.15 12.03 0.46
C GLU A 171 -18.68 12.32 0.08
N ALA A 172 -18.46 12.87 -1.11
CA ALA A 172 -17.12 13.14 -1.63
C ALA A 172 -16.41 14.20 -0.77
N GLN A 173 -15.43 13.76 0.04
CA GLN A 173 -14.59 14.68 0.78
C GLN A 173 -13.52 15.24 -0.17
N ALA A 174 -13.54 16.57 -0.37
CA ALA A 174 -12.54 17.26 -1.14
C ALA A 174 -11.14 16.94 -0.58
N PRO A 175 -10.12 16.73 -1.44
CA PRO A 175 -8.78 16.43 -0.97
C PRO A 175 -8.31 17.55 -0.03
N PRO A 176 -7.61 17.23 1.07
CA PRO A 176 -7.02 18.24 1.93
C PRO A 176 -5.99 19.01 1.11
N GLY A 177 -6.40 20.17 0.61
CA GLY A 177 -5.54 21.12 -0.07
C GLY A 177 -4.43 21.53 0.88
N GLY A 178 -3.19 21.36 0.41
CA GLY A 178 -2.03 21.93 1.09
C GLY A 178 -2.26 23.41 1.32
N SER A 179 -2.31 23.80 2.59
CA SER A 179 -2.32 25.18 3.02
C SER A 179 -1.03 25.85 2.54
N SER A 180 -1.12 26.62 1.45
CA SER A 180 -0.16 27.68 1.13
C SER A 180 -0.73 29.01 1.61
N GLU A 181 -0.52 29.32 2.87
CA GLU A 181 -0.48 30.72 3.32
C GLU A 181 0.94 31.24 3.11
N GLY A 182 1.07 32.37 2.43
CA GLY A 182 2.36 33.05 2.31
C GLY A 182 2.47 34.10 1.20
N ALA A 183 1.82 35.24 1.41
CA ALA A 183 2.28 36.60 1.09
C ALA A 183 2.56 37.02 -0.38
N GLY A 184 2.09 38.23 -0.73
CA GLY A 184 2.82 39.09 -1.66
C GLY A 184 1.99 39.82 -2.72
N THR A 185 1.63 41.05 -2.38
CA THR A 185 1.08 42.12 -3.22
C THR A 185 1.95 42.54 -4.43
N ALA A 186 1.24 43.02 -5.47
CA ALA A 186 1.60 44.11 -6.42
C ALA A 186 2.47 43.85 -7.68
N ALA A 187 1.79 44.01 -8.83
CA ALA A 187 2.06 44.93 -9.94
C ALA A 187 3.36 44.87 -10.80
N ALA A 188 3.12 44.52 -12.07
CA ALA A 188 3.46 45.26 -13.31
C ALA A 188 4.92 45.54 -13.76
N ALA A 189 5.14 45.13 -15.02
CA ALA A 189 5.90 45.78 -16.10
C ALA A 189 7.44 45.63 -16.18
N GLY A 190 7.91 45.26 -17.37
CA GLY A 190 9.21 45.68 -17.90
C GLY A 190 10.07 44.56 -18.51
N GLN A 191 10.22 44.57 -19.83
CA GLN A 191 11.27 43.90 -20.57
C GLN A 191 11.78 44.88 -21.66
N PRO A 192 12.99 44.74 -22.24
CA PRO A 192 14.36 44.52 -21.72
C PRO A 192 15.25 45.77 -22.06
N PRO A 193 16.62 45.78 -22.19
CA PRO A 193 17.47 44.93 -23.08
C PRO A 193 18.89 44.55 -22.54
N GLY A 194 19.61 43.68 -23.28
CA GLY A 194 21.05 43.88 -23.54
C GLY A 194 22.10 42.87 -23.01
N ALA A 195 22.49 41.95 -23.89
CA ALA A 195 23.84 41.43 -24.22
C ALA A 195 24.92 41.15 -23.13
N GLY A 196 25.51 39.95 -23.22
CA GLY A 196 26.85 39.61 -22.70
C GLY A 196 27.14 38.11 -22.74
N GLU A 197 27.99 37.67 -23.68
CA GLU A 197 28.60 36.32 -23.74
C GLU A 197 29.39 35.98 -22.47
N PRO A 198 29.69 34.68 -22.22
CA PRO A 198 31.04 34.22 -22.58
C PRO A 198 31.12 32.79 -23.13
N ALA A 199 32.22 32.56 -23.84
CA ALA A 199 32.74 31.30 -24.33
C ALA A 199 33.28 30.38 -23.21
N SER A 200 33.22 29.06 -23.40
CA SER A 200 34.38 28.16 -23.27
C SER A 200 34.05 26.73 -23.74
N ALA A 201 34.93 26.18 -24.58
CA ALA A 201 34.98 24.81 -25.05
C ALA A 201 35.66 23.87 -24.03
N GLY A 202 35.40 22.56 -24.13
CA GLY A 202 36.20 21.51 -23.47
C GLY A 202 35.51 20.14 -23.46
N GLU A 203 35.77 19.32 -24.49
CA GLU A 203 35.44 17.89 -24.57
C GLU A 203 36.54 17.01 -23.88
N PRO A 204 36.25 15.71 -23.60
CA PRO A 204 36.87 14.95 -22.51
C PRO A 204 38.09 14.11 -22.90
N VAL A 205 38.92 13.76 -21.90
CA VAL A 205 40.04 12.81 -22.01
C VAL A 205 39.87 11.69 -20.98
N ALA A 206 39.88 10.44 -21.46
CA ALA A 206 39.88 9.19 -20.69
C ALA A 206 41.26 8.87 -20.09
N PRO A 207 41.37 8.14 -18.98
CA PRO A 207 42.61 7.50 -18.57
C PRO A 207 42.68 6.00 -18.93
N ALA A 208 43.88 5.59 -19.33
CA ALA A 208 44.26 4.25 -19.75
C ALA A 208 44.58 3.31 -18.57
N GLU A 209 44.32 2.01 -18.77
CA GLU A 209 44.75 0.89 -17.91
C GLU A 209 46.17 0.42 -18.27
N PRO A 210 46.97 -0.11 -17.33
CA PRO A 210 48.22 -0.82 -17.63
C PRO A 210 48.08 -2.35 -17.61
N GLU A 211 48.90 -2.99 -18.44
CA GLU A 211 48.87 -4.40 -18.89
C GLU A 211 49.84 -5.34 -18.10
N ALA A 212 49.32 -6.51 -17.67
CA ALA A 212 49.90 -7.89 -17.54
C ALA A 212 51.21 -8.17 -16.71
N PRO A 213 51.48 -9.44 -16.29
CA PRO A 213 51.80 -10.57 -17.19
C PRO A 213 51.16 -11.96 -16.84
N ALA A 214 51.29 -12.86 -17.81
CA ALA A 214 50.70 -14.19 -17.94
C ALA A 214 51.34 -15.34 -17.13
N GLY A 215 50.58 -16.42 -16.93
CA GLY A 215 51.03 -17.76 -16.49
C GLY A 215 49.89 -18.81 -16.66
N PRO A 216 50.19 -20.12 -16.84
CA PRO A 216 49.68 -20.89 -17.97
C PRO A 216 48.48 -21.84 -17.74
N LEU A 217 48.00 -22.34 -18.89
CA LEU A 217 46.88 -23.24 -19.21
C LEU A 217 46.92 -24.65 -18.58
N GLY A 218 45.74 -25.22 -18.36
CA GLY A 218 45.49 -26.67 -18.25
C GLY A 218 43.99 -27.01 -18.43
N PRO A 219 43.61 -28.05 -19.19
CA PRO A 219 42.24 -28.26 -19.68
C PRO A 219 41.42 -29.21 -18.78
N GLY A 220 40.09 -29.07 -18.81
CA GLY A 220 39.17 -29.93 -18.07
C GLY A 220 37.77 -29.92 -18.67
N ASP A 221 37.40 -31.08 -19.20
CA ASP A 221 36.29 -31.42 -20.08
C ASP A 221 34.89 -31.43 -19.40
N SER A 222 33.87 -31.35 -20.26
CA SER A 222 32.56 -32.03 -20.16
C SER A 222 31.46 -31.57 -19.17
N SER A 223 30.38 -31.06 -19.79
CA SER A 223 29.02 -31.63 -19.78
C SER A 223 28.53 -32.27 -18.47
N GLN A 224 27.48 -31.69 -17.88
CA GLN A 224 26.19 -32.38 -17.80
C GLN A 224 25.05 -31.49 -17.27
N ALA A 225 23.88 -31.71 -17.86
CA ALA A 225 22.60 -31.18 -17.47
C ALA A 225 22.17 -31.67 -16.08
N PHE A 226 21.50 -30.80 -15.33
CA PHE A 226 20.57 -31.22 -14.28
C PHE A 226 19.31 -30.37 -14.37
N SER A 227 18.24 -31.00 -14.85
CA SER A 227 16.87 -30.62 -14.55
C SER A 227 16.66 -30.76 -13.04
N GLY A 228 16.17 -29.71 -12.39
CA GLY A 228 15.86 -29.68 -10.97
C GLY A 228 14.57 -28.91 -10.75
N GLU A 229 13.50 -29.68 -10.56
CA GLU A 229 12.14 -29.28 -10.22
C GLU A 229 12.12 -28.32 -9.01
N ALA A 230 11.51 -27.15 -9.17
CA ALA A 230 11.34 -26.18 -8.09
C ALA A 230 10.23 -26.63 -7.14
N ALA A 231 10.61 -27.36 -6.09
CA ALA A 231 9.78 -27.58 -4.91
C ALA A 231 9.68 -26.27 -4.10
N ALA A 232 8.52 -25.62 -4.17
CA ALA A 232 8.18 -24.49 -3.31
C ALA A 232 7.96 -24.97 -1.87
N SER A 233 8.97 -24.76 -1.02
CA SER A 233 8.89 -24.90 0.43
C SER A 233 8.16 -23.69 1.01
N ALA A 234 6.97 -23.90 1.54
CA ALA A 234 6.27 -22.95 2.40
C ALA A 234 6.40 -23.43 3.86
N ALA A 235 7.39 -22.87 4.56
CA ALA A 235 7.52 -22.95 6.00
C ALA A 235 7.25 -21.57 6.61
N ALA A 236 6.16 -21.46 7.37
CA ALA A 236 6.07 -20.63 8.59
C ALA A 236 4.68 -20.84 9.22
N ALA A 237 4.50 -22.01 9.84
CA ALA A 237 3.57 -22.14 10.94
C ALA A 237 4.24 -21.58 12.20
N GLY A 238 3.62 -20.59 12.84
CA GLY A 238 4.16 -20.00 14.07
C GLY A 238 3.41 -18.76 14.53
N PHE A 239 2.35 -19.01 15.31
CA PHE A 239 1.63 -18.11 16.24
C PHE A 239 0.48 -17.22 15.74
#